data_AF-A0A9X7SV42-F1
#
_entry.id   AF-A0A9X7SV42-F1
#
_cell.length_a   1.000
_cell.length_b   1.000
_cell.length_c   1.000
_cell.angle_alpha   90.00
_cell.angle_beta   90.00
_cell.angle_gamma   90.00
#
_symmetry.space_group_name_H-M   'P 1'
#
loop_
_entity.id
_entity.type
_entity.pdbx_description
1 polymer ?
#
loop_
_entity_poly.entity_id
_entity_poly.type
_entity_poly.pdbx_seq_one_letter_code
_entity_poly.pdbx_strand_id
1 'polypeptide(L)'
;MIDPIAISLGPLKIHWYGIIMGLAFFLGTYLARYNSKRSGIDPDHVLNMVVLIIPAAIVCARLYYVAFEWAQYKDNPLDIFAVWKGGLAIHGGLIGGVLAGTYYIRKHKLPFLRLADVFMPSVILGQAIGRWGNFINQEAHGDVASAEFMAKFPAFIRDQMFIGGQYYHPTFLYESLWNLLVFGILLFMLYRFKKFDGQVLFSYMILYSIGRFFIEGMRTDSLLIADTLRVAQLVSLSLIALGAILMLVFARKSKQSGHSHNSME
;
A
#
# COMPACT_ATOMS: atom_id res chain seq x y z
N MET A 1 -19.14 16.09 12.22
CA MET A 1 -17.76 15.73 11.89
C MET A 1 -17.28 14.67 12.86
N ILE A 2 -16.51 13.71 12.37
CA ILE A 2 -15.94 12.61 13.14
C ILE A 2 -14.62 13.11 13.76
N ASP A 3 -14.47 12.91 15.07
CA ASP A 3 -13.23 13.22 15.78
C ASP A 3 -12.13 12.21 15.36
N PRO A 4 -10.92 12.68 14.98
CA PRO A 4 -9.78 11.80 14.71
C PRO A 4 -9.37 10.90 15.89
N ILE A 5 -9.66 11.32 17.13
CA ILE A 5 -9.41 10.56 18.35
C ILE A 5 -10.57 9.57 18.55
N ALA A 6 -10.26 8.28 18.48
CA ALA A 6 -11.22 7.22 18.70
C ALA A 6 -11.48 6.99 20.20
N ILE A 7 -10.41 6.97 20.99
CA ILE A 7 -10.46 6.70 22.44
C ILE A 7 -9.42 7.58 23.14
N SER A 8 -9.83 8.24 24.23
CA SER A 8 -8.94 9.04 25.08
C SER A 8 -8.82 8.39 26.46
N LEU A 9 -7.61 7.96 26.82
CA LEU A 9 -7.27 7.36 28.11
C LEU A 9 -6.24 8.27 28.81
N GLY A 10 -6.70 9.39 29.36
CA GLY A 10 -5.84 10.41 29.97
C GLY A 10 -4.85 11.00 28.94
N PRO A 11 -3.52 10.89 29.13
CA PRO A 11 -2.54 11.39 28.17
C PRO A 11 -2.44 10.53 26.90
N LEU A 12 -2.95 9.28 26.93
CA LEU A 12 -2.91 8.38 25.79
C LEU A 12 -4.12 8.59 24.88
N LYS A 13 -3.86 9.05 23.65
CA LYS A 13 -4.89 9.26 22.62
C LYS A 13 -4.75 8.21 21.53
N ILE A 14 -5.76 7.35 21.39
CA ILE A 14 -5.83 6.34 20.33
C ILE A 14 -6.59 6.97 19.16
N HIS A 15 -5.93 7.06 18.01
CA HIS A 15 -6.49 7.65 16.80
C HIS A 15 -7.14 6.59 15.92
N TRP A 16 -8.24 6.95 15.25
CA TRP A 16 -8.89 6.08 14.26
C TRP A 16 -7.94 5.62 13.17
N TYR A 17 -7.04 6.50 12.72
CA TYR A 17 -6.02 6.17 11.74
C TYR A 17 -5.18 4.96 12.16
N GLY A 18 -4.73 4.92 13.43
CA GLY A 18 -3.97 3.79 13.97
C GLY A 18 -4.77 2.49 14.02
N ILE A 19 -6.05 2.58 14.41
CA ILE A 19 -6.97 1.43 14.45
C ILE A 19 -7.19 0.87 13.04
N ILE A 20 -7.48 1.75 12.07
CA ILE A 20 -7.73 1.38 10.67
C ILE A 20 -6.47 0.76 10.05
N MET A 21 -5.29 1.33 10.29
CA MET A 21 -4.03 0.78 9.80
C MET A 21 -3.71 -0.58 10.44
N GLY A 22 -3.97 -0.73 11.75
CA GLY A 22 -3.83 -2.02 12.44
C GLY A 22 -4.77 -3.09 11.86
N LEU A 23 -6.02 -2.73 11.58
CA LEU A 23 -6.99 -3.63 10.95
C LEU A 23 -6.57 -4.00 9.52
N ALA A 24 -6.14 -3.03 8.72
CA ALA A 24 -5.62 -3.25 7.36
C ALA A 24 -4.43 -4.21 7.37
N PHE A 25 -3.51 -4.01 8.30
CA PHE A 25 -2.35 -4.86 8.50
C PHE A 25 -2.72 -6.29 8.91
N PHE A 26 -3.62 -6.43 9.89
CA PHE A 26 -4.11 -7.73 10.36
C PHE A 26 -4.79 -8.52 9.22
N LEU A 27 -5.75 -7.90 8.53
CA LEU A 27 -6.47 -8.54 7.43
C LEU A 27 -5.55 -8.88 6.25
N GLY A 28 -4.61 -7.99 5.92
CA GLY A 28 -3.60 -8.24 4.88
C GLY A 28 -2.70 -9.43 5.23
N THR A 29 -2.23 -9.51 6.47
CA THR A 29 -1.39 -10.63 6.95
C THR A 29 -2.17 -11.93 6.96
N TYR A 30 -3.40 -11.91 7.49
CA TYR A 30 -4.30 -13.07 7.49
C TYR A 30 -4.54 -13.60 6.08
N LEU A 31 -4.88 -12.72 5.15
CA LEU A 31 -5.14 -13.09 3.76
C LEU A 31 -3.87 -13.60 3.06
N ALA A 32 -2.71 -12.98 3.30
CA ALA A 32 -1.44 -13.43 2.71
C ALA A 32 -1.10 -14.85 3.20
N ARG A 33 -1.29 -15.12 4.50
CA ARG A 33 -1.10 -16.44 5.11
C ARG A 33 -2.09 -17.48 4.56
N TYR A 34 -3.33 -17.08 4.33
CA TYR A 34 -4.32 -17.96 3.69
C TYR A 34 -3.94 -18.29 2.24
N ASN A 35 -3.52 -17.28 1.48
CA ASN A 35 -3.13 -17.40 0.07
C ASN A 35 -1.82 -18.16 -0.13
N SER A 36 -0.89 -18.07 0.83
CA SER A 36 0.39 -18.80 0.77
C SER A 36 0.15 -20.30 0.83
N LYS A 37 -0.73 -20.77 1.71
CA LYS A 37 -1.12 -22.19 1.81
C LYS A 37 -1.63 -22.72 0.48
N ARG A 38 -2.51 -21.97 -0.19
CA ARG A 38 -3.05 -22.33 -1.52
C ARG A 38 -1.98 -22.33 -2.61
N SER A 39 -0.97 -21.48 -2.47
CA SER A 39 0.11 -21.33 -3.45
C SER A 39 1.32 -22.25 -3.19
N GLY A 40 1.18 -23.23 -2.28
CA GLY A 40 2.25 -24.16 -1.93
C GLY A 40 3.44 -23.51 -1.21
N ILE A 41 3.22 -22.37 -0.54
CA ILE A 41 4.20 -21.69 0.29
C ILE A 41 3.81 -21.90 1.76
N ASP A 42 4.76 -22.35 2.58
CA ASP A 42 4.54 -22.49 4.02
C ASP A 42 4.03 -21.17 4.62
N PRO A 43 2.82 -21.15 5.20
CA PRO A 43 2.23 -19.96 5.81
C PRO A 43 3.06 -19.34 6.93
N ASP A 44 3.93 -20.10 7.58
CA ASP A 44 4.77 -19.59 8.65
C ASP A 44 5.85 -18.64 8.10
N HIS A 45 6.24 -18.77 6.82
CA HIS A 45 7.11 -17.78 6.19
C HIS A 45 6.47 -16.39 6.15
N VAL A 46 5.15 -16.27 5.99
CA VAL A 46 4.46 -14.97 5.99
C VAL A 46 4.57 -14.30 7.36
N LEU A 47 4.31 -15.05 8.43
CA LEU A 47 4.38 -14.54 9.80
C LEU A 47 5.83 -14.21 10.20
N ASN A 48 6.78 -15.07 9.89
CA ASN A 48 8.19 -14.85 10.16
C ASN A 48 8.74 -13.62 9.41
N MET A 49 8.31 -13.40 8.17
CA MET A 49 8.63 -12.18 7.43
C MET A 49 8.07 -10.95 8.12
N VAL A 50 6.81 -10.98 8.55
CA VAL A 50 6.17 -9.88 9.29
C VAL A 50 6.94 -9.54 10.57
N VAL A 51 7.31 -10.55 11.36
CA VAL A 51 8.06 -10.40 12.60
C VAL A 51 9.43 -9.77 12.36
N LEU A 52 10.06 -10.01 11.21
CA LEU A 52 11.34 -9.39 10.85
C LEU A 52 11.17 -7.99 10.23
N ILE A 53 10.20 -7.81 9.35
CA ILE A 53 9.99 -6.59 8.57
C ILE A 53 9.53 -5.45 9.46
N ILE A 54 8.63 -5.67 10.42
CA ILE A 54 8.09 -4.60 11.25
C ILE A 54 9.19 -3.93 12.10
N PRO A 55 9.98 -4.66 12.92
CA PRO A 55 11.03 -4.02 13.71
C PRO A 55 12.07 -3.34 12.83
N ALA A 56 12.48 -3.96 11.71
CA ALA A 56 13.43 -3.37 10.78
C ALA A 56 12.90 -2.06 10.16
N ALA A 57 11.62 -2.03 9.76
CA ALA A 57 10.99 -0.83 9.25
C ALA A 57 10.93 0.28 10.31
N ILE A 58 10.57 -0.02 11.55
CA ILE A 58 10.52 0.98 12.63
C ILE A 58 11.92 1.55 12.91
N VAL A 59 12.92 0.69 13.03
CA VAL A 59 14.32 1.11 13.26
C VAL A 59 14.81 2.00 12.12
N CYS A 60 14.66 1.55 10.87
CA CYS A 60 15.10 2.34 9.72
C CYS A 60 14.29 3.64 9.55
N ALA A 61 12.98 3.64 9.82
CA ALA A 61 12.16 4.85 9.80
C ALA A 61 12.65 5.89 10.82
N ARG A 62 13.06 5.44 12.01
CA ARG A 62 13.60 6.31 13.05
C ARG A 62 14.97 6.84 12.68
N LEU A 63 15.89 5.96 12.27
CA LEU A 63 17.24 6.36 11.89
C LEU A 63 17.24 7.31 10.69
N TYR A 64 16.37 7.08 9.71
CA TYR A 64 16.21 7.99 8.58
C TYR A 64 15.73 9.36 9.05
N TYR A 65 14.69 9.43 9.90
CA TYR A 65 14.22 10.71 10.44
C TYR A 65 15.32 11.48 11.18
N VAL A 66 16.02 10.79 12.08
CA VAL A 66 17.12 11.37 12.87
C VAL A 66 18.27 11.88 11.98
N ALA A 67 18.58 11.19 10.89
CA ALA A 67 19.63 11.61 9.97
C ALA A 67 19.31 12.95 9.29
N PHE A 68 18.05 13.17 8.91
CA PHE A 68 17.61 14.44 8.31
C PHE A 68 17.38 15.55 9.35
N GLU A 69 17.08 15.19 10.59
CA GLU A 69 16.85 16.13 11.71
C GLU A 69 18.02 16.18 12.70
N TRP A 70 19.24 15.84 12.27
CA TRP A 70 20.39 15.62 13.16
C TRP A 70 20.68 16.78 14.12
N ALA A 71 20.44 18.01 13.68
CA ALA A 71 20.62 19.22 14.49
C ALA A 71 19.80 19.19 15.79
N GLN A 72 18.66 18.50 15.82
CA GLN A 72 17.81 18.36 17.00
C GLN A 72 18.30 17.30 18.00
N TYR A 73 19.12 16.35 17.55
CA TYR A 73 19.54 15.18 18.33
C TYR A 73 21.00 15.25 18.81
N LYS A 74 21.83 16.08 18.19
CA LYS A 74 23.27 16.18 18.49
C LYS A 74 23.58 16.47 19.97
N ASP A 75 22.72 17.25 20.63
CA ASP A 75 22.91 17.68 22.02
C ASP A 75 22.24 16.73 23.03
N ASN A 76 21.38 15.82 22.56
CA ASN A 76 20.72 14.80 23.39
C ASN A 76 20.50 13.48 22.63
N PRO A 77 21.56 12.70 22.37
CA PRO A 77 21.49 11.54 21.48
C PRO A 77 20.60 10.40 22.00
N LEU A 78 20.25 10.38 23.30
CA LEU A 78 19.31 9.40 23.84
C LEU A 78 17.89 9.58 23.28
N ASP A 79 17.52 10.78 22.83
CA ASP A 79 16.22 11.03 22.21
C ASP A 79 16.04 10.31 20.87
N ILE A 80 17.11 9.78 20.27
CA ILE A 80 17.05 8.92 19.08
C ILE A 80 16.15 7.70 19.33
N PHE A 81 16.13 7.16 20.55
CA PHE A 81 15.33 5.97 20.89
C PHE A 81 13.88 6.28 21.27
N ALA A 82 13.54 7.56 21.47
CA ALA A 82 12.23 8.00 21.94
C ALA A 82 11.17 8.01 20.83
N VAL A 83 10.88 6.85 20.25
CA VAL A 83 9.91 6.68 19.14
C VAL A 83 8.48 7.11 19.50
N TRP A 84 8.13 7.12 20.80
CA TRP A 84 6.84 7.61 21.29
C TRP A 84 6.68 9.13 21.20
N LYS A 85 7.77 9.89 21.00
CA LYS A 85 7.72 11.34 20.70
C LYS A 85 7.38 11.61 19.23
N GLY A 86 7.16 10.55 18.42
CA GLY A 86 6.98 10.66 16.97
C GLY A 86 8.31 10.64 16.21
N GLY A 87 8.34 11.20 15.00
CA GLY A 87 9.54 11.27 14.17
C GLY A 87 9.93 9.91 13.55
N LEU A 88 9.02 9.36 12.73
CA LEU A 88 9.26 8.19 11.91
C LEU A 88 9.07 8.59 10.45
N ALA A 89 10.11 8.45 9.64
CA ALA A 89 10.05 8.78 8.22
C ALA A 89 9.62 7.55 7.41
N ILE A 90 8.57 7.70 6.59
CA ILE A 90 8.06 6.62 5.74
C ILE A 90 9.12 6.03 4.79
N HIS A 91 10.01 6.89 4.26
CA HIS A 91 11.12 6.47 3.41
C HIS A 91 12.05 5.48 4.10
N GLY A 92 12.43 5.75 5.36
CA GLY A 92 13.22 4.84 6.16
C GLY A 92 12.49 3.53 6.45
N GLY A 93 11.19 3.59 6.72
CA GLY A 93 10.36 2.40 6.92
C GLY A 93 10.32 1.50 5.68
N LEU A 94 10.15 2.11 4.50
CA LEU A 94 10.16 1.39 3.22
C LEU A 94 11.52 0.71 2.96
N ILE A 95 12.62 1.44 3.19
CA ILE A 95 13.98 0.89 3.04
C ILE A 95 14.18 -0.31 3.97
N GLY A 96 13.89 -0.15 5.27
CA GLY A 96 14.04 -1.22 6.26
C GLY A 96 13.21 -2.45 5.92
N GLY A 97 11.95 -2.24 5.52
CA GLY A 97 11.06 -3.34 5.13
C GLY A 97 11.53 -4.08 3.88
N VAL A 98 11.96 -3.37 2.84
CA VAL A 98 12.49 -3.98 1.60
C VAL A 98 13.77 -4.76 1.87
N LEU A 99 14.70 -4.22 2.65
CA LEU A 99 15.95 -4.89 3.01
C LEU A 99 15.70 -6.15 3.82
N ALA A 100 14.88 -6.07 4.86
CA ALA A 100 14.52 -7.21 5.71
C ALA A 100 13.79 -8.31 4.93
N GLY A 101 12.80 -7.93 4.10
CA GLY A 101 12.07 -8.87 3.26
C GLY A 101 12.97 -9.55 2.23
N THR A 102 13.85 -8.78 1.56
CA THR A 102 14.81 -9.32 0.59
C THR A 102 15.81 -10.28 1.26
N TYR A 103 16.34 -9.90 2.42
CA TYR A 103 17.22 -10.76 3.21
C TYR A 103 16.53 -12.09 3.55
N TYR A 104 15.30 -12.03 4.07
CA TYR A 104 14.55 -13.22 4.45
C TYR A 104 14.27 -14.14 3.25
N ILE A 105 13.77 -13.58 2.14
CA ILE A 105 13.48 -14.33 0.92
C ILE A 105 14.73 -15.05 0.40
N ARG A 106 15.89 -14.37 0.39
CA ARG A 106 17.16 -14.96 -0.04
C ARG A 106 17.66 -16.04 0.91
N LYS A 107 17.62 -15.78 2.23
CA LYS A 107 18.05 -16.73 3.26
C LYS A 107 17.28 -18.04 3.19
N HIS A 108 15.96 -17.95 2.95
CA HIS A 108 15.07 -19.10 2.88
C HIS A 108 14.83 -19.63 1.45
N LYS A 109 15.55 -19.08 0.45
CA LYS A 109 15.46 -19.48 -0.97
C LYS A 109 14.01 -19.50 -1.51
N LEU A 110 13.21 -18.53 -1.10
CA LEU A 110 11.78 -18.48 -1.45
C LEU A 110 11.59 -17.98 -2.90
N PRO A 111 10.60 -18.53 -3.63
CA PRO A 111 10.29 -18.09 -4.99
C PRO A 111 9.64 -16.69 -4.97
N PHE A 112 10.45 -15.66 -5.17
CA PHE A 112 10.03 -14.25 -5.06
C PHE A 112 8.74 -13.92 -5.82
N LEU A 113 8.63 -14.30 -7.10
CA LEU A 113 7.46 -13.97 -7.92
C LEU A 113 6.18 -14.65 -7.43
N ARG A 114 6.29 -15.91 -6.98
CA ARG A 114 5.14 -16.63 -6.41
C ARG A 114 4.70 -16.00 -5.10
N LEU A 115 5.66 -15.64 -4.27
CA LEU A 115 5.42 -14.96 -3.00
C LEU A 115 4.78 -13.57 -3.23
N ALA A 116 5.27 -12.82 -4.21
CA ALA A 116 4.70 -11.53 -4.58
C ALA A 116 3.24 -11.67 -5.06
N ASP A 117 2.93 -12.67 -5.87
CA ASP A 117 1.54 -12.95 -6.29
C ASP A 117 0.61 -13.23 -5.10
N VAL A 118 1.12 -13.87 -4.05
CA VAL A 118 0.38 -14.13 -2.80
C VAL A 118 0.13 -12.84 -2.03
N PHE A 119 1.11 -11.93 -1.97
CA PHE A 119 1.03 -10.70 -1.20
C PHE A 119 0.22 -9.60 -1.88
N MET A 120 0.21 -9.49 -3.22
CA MET A 120 -0.42 -8.33 -3.88
C MET A 120 -1.91 -8.14 -3.59
N PRO A 121 -2.77 -9.19 -3.55
CA PRO A 121 -4.15 -9.03 -3.09
C PRO A 121 -4.25 -8.47 -1.67
N SER A 122 -3.36 -8.88 -0.76
CA SER A 122 -3.33 -8.38 0.61
C SER A 122 -2.89 -6.92 0.70
N VAL A 123 -1.93 -6.51 -0.13
CA VAL A 123 -1.44 -5.14 -0.20
C VAL A 123 -2.54 -4.20 -0.68
N ILE A 124 -3.20 -4.52 -1.79
CA ILE A 124 -4.27 -3.67 -2.35
C ILE A 124 -5.50 -3.61 -1.43
N LEU A 125 -5.81 -4.69 -0.69
CA LEU A 125 -6.84 -4.67 0.35
C LEU A 125 -6.46 -3.70 1.48
N GLY A 126 -5.21 -3.76 1.94
CA GLY A 126 -4.71 -2.83 2.95
C GLY A 126 -4.78 -1.37 2.48
N GLN A 127 -4.47 -1.12 1.20
CA GLN A 127 -4.63 0.20 0.59
C GLN A 127 -6.09 0.66 0.54
N ALA A 128 -7.04 -0.23 0.21
CA ALA A 128 -8.46 0.10 0.23
C ALA A 128 -8.94 0.51 1.63
N ILE A 129 -8.56 -0.26 2.65
CA ILE A 129 -8.95 0.00 4.05
C ILE A 129 -8.27 1.27 4.57
N GLY A 130 -6.98 1.45 4.29
CA GLY A 130 -6.19 2.60 4.78
C GLY A 130 -6.72 3.96 4.31
N ARG A 131 -7.40 4.02 3.15
CA ARG A 131 -8.02 5.27 2.65
C ARG A 131 -9.08 5.83 3.60
N TRP A 132 -9.73 4.97 4.39
CA TRP A 132 -10.66 5.43 5.41
C TRP A 132 -9.98 6.18 6.55
N GLY A 133 -8.70 5.93 6.81
CA GLY A 133 -7.90 6.76 7.72
C GLY A 133 -7.76 8.20 7.21
N ASN A 134 -7.54 8.37 5.89
CA ASN A 134 -7.46 9.71 5.29
C ASN A 134 -8.79 10.46 5.41
N PHE A 135 -9.92 9.76 5.24
CA PHE A 135 -11.26 10.32 5.42
C PHE A 135 -11.52 10.84 6.84
N ILE A 136 -11.14 10.05 7.86
CA ILE A 136 -11.30 10.49 9.25
C ILE A 136 -10.42 11.72 9.54
N ASN A 137 -9.18 11.74 9.03
CA ASN A 137 -8.26 12.85 9.21
C ASN A 137 -8.54 14.07 8.31
N GLN A 138 -9.52 13.99 7.41
CA GLN A 138 -9.81 15.03 6.41
C GLN A 138 -8.58 15.42 5.56
N GLU A 139 -7.74 14.45 5.22
CA GLU A 139 -6.55 14.65 4.40
C GLU A 139 -6.68 13.97 3.03
N ALA A 140 -5.77 14.28 2.10
CA ALA A 140 -5.69 13.61 0.80
C ALA A 140 -6.96 13.71 -0.07
N HIS A 141 -7.79 14.73 0.17
CA HIS A 141 -9.02 15.00 -0.60
C HIS A 141 -8.72 15.58 -1.99
N GLY A 142 -9.73 15.59 -2.86
CA GLY A 142 -9.62 16.18 -4.18
C GLY A 142 -9.79 17.70 -4.17
N ASP A 143 -10.00 18.27 -5.35
CA ASP A 143 -10.40 19.67 -5.55
C ASP A 143 -11.79 19.99 -4.98
N VAL A 144 -12.10 21.28 -4.92
CA VAL A 144 -13.39 21.81 -4.45
C VAL A 144 -14.52 21.22 -5.30
N ALA A 145 -15.53 20.67 -4.63
CA ALA A 145 -16.71 20.06 -5.21
C ALA A 145 -17.95 20.94 -4.98
N SER A 146 -18.91 20.89 -5.90
CA SER A 146 -20.17 21.64 -5.73
C SER A 146 -21.06 21.00 -4.66
N ALA A 147 -21.92 21.81 -4.03
CA ALA A 147 -22.87 21.32 -3.03
C ALA A 147 -23.87 20.32 -3.64
N GLU A 148 -24.30 20.54 -4.89
CA GLU A 148 -25.20 19.65 -5.64
C GLU A 148 -24.55 18.29 -5.92
N PHE A 149 -23.23 18.28 -6.17
CA PHE A 149 -22.48 17.04 -6.30
C PHE A 149 -22.42 16.29 -4.97
N MET A 150 -22.06 16.98 -3.88
CA MET A 150 -21.92 16.35 -2.57
C MET A 150 -23.26 15.93 -1.95
N ALA A 151 -24.38 16.52 -2.35
CA ALA A 151 -25.72 16.10 -1.94
C ALA A 151 -26.07 14.65 -2.36
N LYS A 152 -25.33 14.07 -3.33
CA LYS A 152 -25.50 12.68 -3.78
C LYS A 152 -24.88 11.66 -2.83
N PHE A 153 -24.03 12.09 -1.90
CA PHE A 153 -23.35 11.22 -0.94
C PHE A 153 -24.14 11.14 0.38
N PRO A 154 -24.02 10.02 1.11
CA PRO A 154 -24.55 9.93 2.47
C PRO A 154 -24.03 11.06 3.36
N ALA A 155 -24.87 11.50 4.31
CA ALA A 155 -24.57 12.62 5.20
C ALA A 155 -23.20 12.49 5.88
N PHE A 156 -22.83 11.29 6.36
CA PHE A 156 -21.55 11.10 7.05
C PHE A 156 -20.33 11.39 6.14
N ILE A 157 -20.40 11.12 4.83
CA ILE A 157 -19.33 11.47 3.88
C ILE A 157 -19.38 12.96 3.58
N ARG A 158 -20.56 13.46 3.20
CA ARG A 158 -20.75 14.87 2.85
C ARG A 158 -20.27 15.79 3.97
N ASP A 159 -20.72 15.55 5.19
CA ASP A 159 -20.46 16.41 6.34
C ASP A 159 -19.00 16.32 6.79
N GLN A 160 -18.33 15.17 6.58
CA GLN A 160 -16.90 15.01 6.87
C GLN A 160 -16.01 15.62 5.77
N MET A 161 -16.49 15.69 4.53
CA MET A 161 -15.78 16.34 3.41
C MET A 161 -16.04 17.84 3.30
N PHE A 162 -16.77 18.43 4.27
CA PHE A 162 -16.89 19.87 4.42
C PHE A 162 -15.74 20.39 5.30
N ILE A 163 -14.72 20.94 4.65
CA ILE A 163 -13.44 21.31 5.28
C ILE A 163 -13.22 22.81 5.02
N GLY A 164 -12.98 23.58 6.07
CA GLY A 164 -12.69 25.02 5.93
C GLY A 164 -13.77 25.85 5.23
N GLY A 165 -15.04 25.42 5.29
CA GLY A 165 -16.17 26.12 4.67
C GLY A 165 -16.47 25.72 3.21
N GLN A 166 -15.76 24.73 2.67
CA GLN A 166 -15.97 24.23 1.30
C GLN A 166 -16.09 22.71 1.28
N TYR A 167 -16.79 22.20 0.26
CA TYR A 167 -16.84 20.77 -0.01
C TYR A 167 -15.69 20.35 -0.91
N TYR A 168 -15.15 19.16 -0.67
CA TYR A 168 -14.11 18.58 -1.51
C TYR A 168 -14.51 17.22 -2.06
N HIS A 169 -13.96 16.86 -3.22
CA HIS A 169 -14.17 15.53 -3.80
C HIS A 169 -13.64 14.44 -2.85
N PRO A 170 -14.45 13.39 -2.54
CA PRO A 170 -14.05 12.29 -1.67
C PRO A 170 -13.12 11.30 -2.40
N THR A 171 -11.92 11.73 -2.77
CA THR A 171 -10.88 10.91 -3.41
C THR A 171 -10.56 9.65 -2.63
N PHE A 172 -10.64 9.68 -1.28
CA PHE A 172 -10.50 8.48 -0.45
C PHE A 172 -11.45 7.35 -0.89
N LEU A 173 -12.70 7.69 -1.24
CA LEU A 173 -13.73 6.74 -1.64
C LEU A 173 -13.44 6.23 -3.04
N TYR A 174 -13.02 7.11 -3.95
CA TYR A 174 -12.62 6.73 -5.30
C TYR A 174 -11.45 5.73 -5.26
N GLU A 175 -10.42 6.03 -4.47
CA GLU A 175 -9.27 5.15 -4.27
C GLU A 175 -9.67 3.84 -3.58
N SER A 176 -10.52 3.90 -2.55
CA SER A 176 -10.99 2.71 -1.84
C SER A 176 -11.77 1.78 -2.77
N LEU A 177 -12.69 2.31 -3.58
CA LEU A 177 -13.50 1.52 -4.51
C LEU A 177 -12.66 0.94 -5.65
N TRP A 178 -11.74 1.73 -6.21
CA TRP A 178 -10.80 1.23 -7.22
C TRP A 178 -9.94 0.10 -6.66
N ASN A 179 -9.39 0.28 -5.46
CA ASN A 179 -8.57 -0.74 -4.81
C ASN A 179 -9.35 -2.01 -4.51
N LEU A 180 -10.63 -1.92 -4.11
CA LEU A 180 -11.51 -3.09 -3.93
C LEU A 180 -11.83 -3.80 -5.25
N LEU A 181 -12.01 -3.06 -6.35
CA LEU A 181 -12.18 -3.65 -7.67
C LEU A 181 -10.92 -4.42 -8.08
N VAL A 182 -9.75 -3.78 -7.97
CA VAL A 182 -8.46 -4.42 -8.26
C VAL A 182 -8.23 -5.63 -7.36
N PHE A 183 -8.55 -5.53 -6.07
CA PHE A 183 -8.50 -6.65 -5.13
C PHE A 183 -9.28 -7.87 -5.62
N GLY A 184 -10.54 -7.67 -6.04
CA GLY A 184 -11.37 -8.73 -6.59
C GLY A 184 -10.77 -9.37 -7.85
N ILE A 185 -10.25 -8.53 -8.76
CA ILE A 185 -9.57 -9.00 -9.98
C ILE A 185 -8.33 -9.84 -9.62
N LEU A 186 -7.48 -9.38 -8.71
CA LEU A 186 -6.25 -10.08 -8.34
C LEU A 186 -6.54 -11.41 -7.63
N LEU A 187 -7.53 -11.47 -6.75
CA LEU A 187 -7.96 -12.74 -6.13
C LEU A 187 -8.51 -13.72 -7.15
N PHE A 188 -9.37 -13.24 -8.05
CA PHE A 188 -9.92 -14.05 -9.13
C PHE A 188 -8.79 -14.62 -10.02
N MET A 189 -7.81 -13.79 -10.37
CA MET A 189 -6.63 -14.21 -11.11
C MET A 189 -5.80 -15.25 -10.35
N LEU A 190 -5.47 -14.97 -9.08
CA LEU A 190 -4.70 -15.87 -8.23
C LEU A 190 -5.35 -17.24 -8.09
N TYR A 191 -6.68 -17.29 -7.98
CA TYR A 191 -7.39 -18.54 -7.70
C TYR A 191 -7.77 -19.35 -8.93
N ARG A 192 -7.97 -18.71 -10.09
CA ARG A 192 -8.57 -19.35 -11.27
C ARG A 192 -7.79 -19.17 -12.58
N PHE A 193 -7.00 -18.12 -12.74
CA PHE A 193 -6.38 -17.76 -14.03
C PHE A 193 -4.86 -17.65 -14.01
N LYS A 194 -4.23 -17.96 -12.88
CA LYS A 194 -2.78 -17.90 -12.76
C LYS A 194 -2.14 -19.00 -13.61
N LYS A 195 -1.30 -18.59 -14.57
CA LYS A 195 -0.57 -19.46 -15.52
C LYS A 195 0.93 -19.50 -15.22
N PHE A 196 1.47 -18.44 -14.61
CA PHE A 196 2.88 -18.35 -14.25
C PHE A 196 3.08 -17.48 -12.99
N ASP A 197 4.21 -17.69 -12.32
CA ASP A 197 4.60 -16.87 -11.16
C ASP A 197 4.95 -15.44 -11.59
N GLY A 198 4.34 -14.45 -10.94
CA GLY A 198 4.47 -13.02 -11.22
C GLY A 198 3.26 -12.42 -11.93
N GLN A 199 2.34 -13.24 -12.46
CA GLN A 199 1.18 -12.73 -13.20
C GLN A 199 0.30 -11.81 -12.35
N VAL A 200 0.09 -12.12 -11.07
CA VAL A 200 -0.75 -11.30 -10.18
C VAL A 200 0.01 -10.04 -9.78
N LEU A 201 1.32 -10.14 -9.55
CA LEU A 201 2.20 -8.99 -9.32
C LEU A 201 2.14 -7.97 -10.47
N PHE A 202 2.33 -8.43 -11.70
CA PHE A 202 2.37 -7.54 -12.86
C PHE A 202 0.99 -6.91 -13.13
N SER A 203 -0.09 -7.67 -12.90
CA SER A 203 -1.45 -7.12 -12.94
C SER A 203 -1.70 -6.07 -11.86
N TYR A 204 -1.20 -6.27 -10.64
CA TYR A 204 -1.26 -5.25 -9.59
C TYR A 204 -0.54 -3.97 -10.03
N MET A 205 0.68 -4.08 -10.55
CA MET A 205 1.45 -2.92 -11.03
C MET A 205 0.69 -2.11 -12.07
N ILE A 206 0.02 -2.77 -13.02
CA ILE A 206 -0.77 -2.09 -14.05
C ILE A 206 -2.05 -1.49 -13.46
N LEU A 207 -2.87 -2.31 -12.81
CA LEU A 207 -4.23 -1.93 -12.42
C LEU A 207 -4.23 -0.88 -11.30
N TYR A 208 -3.36 -1.03 -10.30
CA TYR A 208 -3.23 -0.01 -9.24
C TYR A 208 -2.75 1.32 -9.83
N SER A 209 -1.72 1.29 -10.69
CA SER A 209 -1.16 2.51 -11.28
C SER A 209 -2.11 3.22 -12.22
N ILE A 210 -3.01 2.53 -12.92
CA ILE A 210 -4.08 3.17 -13.69
C ILE A 210 -4.96 4.03 -12.78
N GLY A 211 -5.50 3.46 -11.69
CA GLY A 211 -6.32 4.22 -10.75
C GLY A 211 -5.54 5.36 -10.09
N ARG A 212 -4.29 5.08 -9.68
CA ARG A 212 -3.42 6.09 -9.07
C ARG A 212 -3.16 7.27 -10.01
N PHE A 213 -2.96 7.03 -11.30
CA PHE A 213 -2.72 8.09 -12.29
C PHE A 213 -3.90 9.07 -12.40
N PHE A 214 -5.13 8.55 -12.51
CA PHE A 214 -6.32 9.38 -12.63
C PHE A 214 -6.67 10.09 -11.33
N ILE A 215 -6.59 9.39 -10.19
CA ILE A 215 -6.98 9.97 -8.90
C ILE A 215 -5.97 11.00 -8.41
N GLU A 216 -4.68 10.79 -8.68
CA GLU A 216 -3.67 11.81 -8.43
C GLU A 216 -3.94 13.10 -9.19
N GLY A 217 -4.50 13.02 -10.40
CA GLY A 217 -4.88 14.21 -11.18
C GLY A 217 -5.96 15.06 -10.50
N MET A 218 -6.74 14.49 -9.57
CA MET A 218 -7.79 15.19 -8.83
C MET A 218 -7.33 15.74 -7.48
N ARG A 219 -6.12 15.38 -7.00
CA ARG A 219 -5.63 15.74 -5.67
C ARG A 219 -5.05 17.15 -5.64
N THR A 220 -5.13 17.78 -4.48
CA THR A 220 -4.58 19.12 -4.24
C THR A 220 -3.20 19.10 -3.59
N ASP A 221 -2.84 18.00 -2.92
CA ASP A 221 -1.67 17.83 -2.07
C ASP A 221 -0.56 16.96 -2.72
N SER A 222 -0.50 16.96 -4.06
CA SER A 222 0.46 16.14 -4.80
C SER A 222 1.90 16.57 -4.58
N LEU A 223 2.79 15.56 -4.50
CA LEU A 223 4.22 15.77 -4.59
C LEU A 223 4.61 16.11 -6.04
N LEU A 224 5.20 17.29 -6.24
CA LEU A 224 5.58 17.81 -7.56
C LEU A 224 7.10 17.75 -7.77
N ILE A 225 7.52 17.47 -9.00
CA ILE A 225 8.86 17.73 -9.53
C ILE A 225 8.78 18.97 -10.41
N ALA A 226 9.67 19.92 -10.18
CA ALA A 226 9.75 21.18 -10.93
C ALA A 226 8.38 21.89 -11.03
N ASP A 227 7.61 21.86 -9.94
CA ASP A 227 6.29 22.49 -9.75
C ASP A 227 5.21 22.14 -10.80
N THR A 228 5.45 21.12 -11.63
CA THR A 228 4.61 20.81 -12.79
C THR A 228 4.27 19.33 -12.88
N LEU A 229 5.21 18.44 -12.54
CA LEU A 229 5.05 17.00 -12.72
C LEU A 229 4.70 16.31 -11.42
N ARG A 230 3.50 15.73 -11.34
CA ARG A 230 3.08 14.91 -10.19
C ARG A 230 3.87 13.60 -10.17
N VAL A 231 4.68 13.40 -9.13
CA VAL A 231 5.57 12.21 -8.99
C VAL A 231 4.78 10.92 -9.13
N ALA A 232 3.60 10.84 -8.51
CA ALA A 232 2.79 9.63 -8.54
C ALA A 232 2.27 9.29 -9.95
N GLN A 233 2.09 10.27 -10.84
CA GLN A 233 1.73 10.01 -12.24
C GLN A 233 2.91 9.42 -13.02
N LEU A 234 4.11 9.97 -12.85
CA LEU A 234 5.33 9.45 -13.48
C LEU A 234 5.66 8.02 -13.03
N VAL A 235 5.56 7.76 -11.72
CA VAL A 235 5.73 6.41 -11.15
C VAL A 235 4.67 5.47 -11.70
N SER A 236 3.41 5.92 -11.82
CA SER A 236 2.33 5.11 -12.37
C SER A 236 2.57 4.71 -13.82
N LEU A 237 2.98 5.65 -14.69
CA LEU A 237 3.30 5.35 -16.09
C LEU A 237 4.46 4.35 -16.20
N SER A 238 5.48 4.52 -15.35
CA SER A 238 6.64 3.62 -15.31
C SER A 238 6.26 2.20 -14.88
N LEU A 239 5.41 2.06 -13.87
CA LEU A 239 4.91 0.77 -13.38
C LEU A 239 3.97 0.09 -14.38
N ILE A 240 3.13 0.86 -15.10
CA ILE A 240 2.29 0.33 -16.18
C ILE A 240 3.16 -0.25 -17.29
N ALA A 241 4.15 0.51 -17.77
CA ALA A 241 5.05 0.07 -18.83
C ALA A 241 5.85 -1.17 -18.41
N LEU A 242 6.47 -1.13 -17.22
CA LEU A 242 7.25 -2.25 -16.70
C LEU A 242 6.38 -3.50 -16.47
N GLY A 243 5.21 -3.34 -15.86
CA GLY A 243 4.27 -4.43 -15.63
C GLY A 243 3.81 -5.08 -16.92
N ALA A 244 3.50 -4.29 -17.96
CA ALA A 244 3.11 -4.80 -19.27
C ALA A 244 4.25 -5.58 -19.96
N ILE A 245 5.47 -5.04 -19.93
CA ILE A 245 6.65 -5.72 -20.50
C ILE A 245 6.89 -7.06 -19.79
N LEU A 246 6.91 -7.06 -18.45
CA LEU A 246 7.15 -8.28 -17.66
C LEU A 246 6.03 -9.32 -17.89
N MET A 247 4.76 -8.89 -17.95
CA MET A 247 3.64 -9.75 -18.27
C MET A 247 3.83 -10.44 -19.63
N LEU A 248 4.20 -9.69 -20.67
CA LEU A 248 4.42 -10.25 -22.02
C LEU A 248 5.60 -11.23 -22.06
N VAL A 249 6.72 -10.87 -21.43
CA VAL A 249 7.93 -11.72 -21.40
C VAL A 249 7.65 -13.05 -20.70
N PHE A 250 7.04 -13.02 -19.51
CA PHE A 250 6.78 -14.23 -18.74
C PHE A 250 5.65 -15.08 -19.32
N ALA A 251 4.63 -14.46 -19.93
CA ALA A 251 3.59 -15.20 -20.64
C ALA A 251 4.14 -15.97 -21.85
N ARG A 252 5.09 -15.38 -22.59
CA ARG A 252 5.75 -16.07 -23.72
C ARG A 252 6.61 -17.24 -23.25
N LYS A 253 7.42 -17.05 -22.20
CA LYS A 253 8.24 -18.11 -21.61
C LYS A 253 7.39 -19.29 -21.14
N SER A 254 6.28 -19.01 -20.44
CA SER A 254 5.33 -20.04 -19.97
C SER A 254 4.74 -20.87 -21.12
N LYS A 255 4.37 -20.24 -22.24
CA LYS A 255 3.84 -20.97 -23.43
C LYS A 255 4.88 -21.86 -24.10
N GLN A 256 6.13 -21.43 -24.17
CA GLN A 256 7.23 -22.20 -24.78
C GLN A 256 7.57 -23.44 -23.96
N SER A 257 7.64 -23.31 -22.63
CA SER A 257 7.87 -24.46 -21.74
C SER A 257 6.76 -25.52 -21.82
N GLY A 258 5.52 -25.12 -22.11
CA GLY A 258 4.41 -26.05 -22.34
C GLY A 258 4.46 -26.80 -23.67
N HIS A 259 5.00 -26.18 -24.73
CA HIS A 259 5.12 -26.84 -26.05
C HIS A 259 6.27 -27.87 -26.09
N SER A 260 7.36 -27.65 -25.36
CA SER A 260 8.48 -28.60 -25.30
C SER A 260 8.16 -29.89 -24.56
N HIS A 261 7.12 -29.91 -23.71
CA HIS A 261 6.72 -31.12 -22.97
C HIS A 261 5.80 -32.02 -23.81
N ASN A 262 4.86 -31.42 -24.56
CA ASN A 262 3.96 -32.17 -25.45
C ASN A 262 4.62 -32.72 -26.73
N SER A 263 5.87 -32.37 -27.04
CA SER A 263 6.60 -32.89 -28.18
C SER A 263 7.55 -34.05 -27.83
N MET A 264 7.59 -34.47 -26.56
CA MET A 264 8.39 -35.60 -26.08
C MET A 264 7.54 -36.79 -25.60
N GLU A 265 6.21 -36.67 -25.68
CA GLU A 265 5.23 -37.76 -25.54
C GLU A 265 4.74 -38.19 -26.93
#